data_AF-A0A6M3K3S9-F1
#
_entry.id   AF-A0A6M3K3S9-F1
#
_cell.length_a   1.000
_cell.length_b   1.000
_cell.length_c   1.000
_cell.angle_alpha   90.00
_cell.angle_beta   90.00
_cell.angle_gamma   90.00
#
_symmetry.space_group_name_H-M   'P 1'
#
loop_
_entity.id
_entity.type
_entity.pdbx_description
1 polymer ?
#
loop_
_entity_poly.entity_id
_entity_poly.type
_entity_poly.pdbx_seq_one_letter_code
_entity_poly.pdbx_strand_id
1 'polypeptide(L)' 'MTTPINIVIIFDGPPGPTSGRFVKVETDDGKSINAGQWIEREDGYWALRITGLPK' A
#
# COMPACT_ATOMS: atom_id res chain seq x y z
N MET A 1 -20.97 -3.33 15.54
CA MET A 1 -19.53 -3.08 15.31
C MET A 1 -19.35 -2.78 13.83
N THR A 2 -18.83 -1.60 13.47
CA THR A 2 -18.55 -1.27 12.06
C THR A 2 -17.31 -2.00 11.60
N THR A 3 -17.39 -2.71 10.48
CA THR A 3 -16.21 -3.30 9.84
C THR A 3 -15.22 -2.18 9.50
N PRO A 4 -13.93 -2.29 9.89
CA PRO A 4 -12.94 -1.29 9.51
C PRO A 4 -12.83 -1.22 7.99
N ILE A 5 -12.91 0.01 7.44
CA ILE A 5 -12.65 0.26 6.03
C ILE A 5 -11.14 0.16 5.83
N ASN A 6 -10.72 -0.73 4.92
CA ASN A 6 -9.33 -0.85 4.49
C ASN A 6 -9.17 -0.15 3.15
N ILE A 7 -8.04 0.52 2.93
CA ILE A 7 -7.67 1.02 1.59
C ILE A 7 -6.81 -0.06 0.92
N VAL A 8 -7.16 -0.40 -0.32
CA VAL A 8 -6.41 -1.36 -1.14
C VAL A 8 -6.03 -0.67 -2.43
N ILE A 9 -4.73 -0.48 -2.65
CA ILE A 9 -4.18 0.15 -3.85
C ILE A 9 -3.61 -0.94 -4.74
N ILE A 10 -4.04 -1.01 -6.00
CA ILE A 10 -3.69 -2.08 -6.94
C ILE A 10 -2.64 -1.61 -7.94
N PHE A 11 -1.64 -2.44 -8.15
CA PHE A 11 -0.49 -2.22 -9.03
C PHE A 11 -0.33 -3.38 -10.00
N ASP A 12 0.05 -3.07 -11.23
CA ASP A 12 0.34 -4.01 -12.31
C ASP A 12 1.78 -4.58 -12.25
N GLY A 13 2.43 -4.52 -11.09
CA GLY A 13 3.79 -5.04 -10.87
C GLY A 13 4.24 -4.99 -9.41
N PRO A 14 5.35 -5.68 -9.08
CA PRO A 14 5.83 -5.83 -7.70
C PRO A 14 6.31 -4.51 -7.09
N PRO A 15 6.26 -4.38 -5.74
CA PRO A 15 6.86 -3.24 -5.06
C PRO A 15 8.37 -3.23 -5.25
N GLY A 16 8.94 -2.04 -5.44
CA GLY A 16 10.39 -1.90 -5.48
C GLY A 16 10.86 -0.59 -6.11
N PRO A 17 12.14 -0.25 -5.93
CA PRO A 17 12.77 0.89 -6.61
C PRO A 17 13.08 0.60 -8.08
N THR A 18 13.07 -0.67 -8.48
CA THR A 18 13.40 -1.16 -9.83
C THR A 18 12.18 -1.41 -10.71
N SER A 19 10.99 -1.58 -10.13
CA SER A 19 9.75 -1.50 -10.90
C SER A 19 9.62 -0.07 -11.43
N GLY A 20 9.15 0.11 -12.66
CA GLY A 20 9.06 1.43 -13.31
C GLY A 20 8.15 2.46 -12.60
N ARG A 21 7.66 2.13 -11.40
CA ARG A 21 6.80 2.94 -10.53
C ARG A 21 7.23 2.70 -9.08
N PHE A 22 7.86 3.70 -8.47
CA PHE A 22 8.17 3.71 -7.04
C PHE A 22 7.03 4.39 -6.28
N VAL A 23 6.53 3.74 -5.22
CA VAL A 23 5.48 4.28 -4.35
C VAL A 23 6.10 4.58 -2.99
N LYS A 24 6.11 5.86 -2.62
CA LYS A 24 6.54 6.32 -1.31
C LYS A 24 5.32 6.66 -0.47
N VAL A 25 5.34 6.25 0.80
CA VAL A 25 4.39 6.77 1.80
C VAL A 25 5.18 7.53 2.84
N GLU A 26 4.76 8.75 3.11
CA GLU A 26 5.38 9.64 4.09
C GLU A 26 4.33 10.35 4.93
N THR A 27 4.75 10.78 6.12
CA THR A 27 3.98 11.68 6.97
C THR A 27 4.12 13.13 6.49
N ASP A 28 3.26 14.03 6.99
CA ASP A 28 3.23 15.44 6.59
C ASP A 28 4.55 16.19 6.84
N ASP A 29 5.39 15.69 7.76
CA ASP A 29 6.74 16.20 8.03
C ASP A 29 7.83 15.60 7.10
N GLY A 30 7.44 14.84 6.08
CA GLY A 30 8.32 14.26 5.07
C GLY A 30 9.02 12.95 5.50
N LYS A 31 8.72 12.42 6.69
CA LYS A 31 9.32 11.17 7.15
C LYS A 31 8.72 9.96 6.43
N SER A 32 9.58 9.12 5.86
CA SER A 32 9.16 7.88 5.20
C SER A 32 8.63 6.87 6.22
N ILE A 33 7.51 6.23 5.89
CA ILE A 33 6.88 5.21 6.72
C ILE A 33 6.59 3.94 5.91
N ASN A 34 6.54 2.81 6.61
CA ASN A 34 6.01 1.57 6.05
C ASN A 34 4.51 1.52 6.36
N ALA A 35 3.69 1.97 5.41
CA ALA A 35 2.24 2.01 5.56
C ALA A 35 1.59 0.79 4.90
N GLY A 36 1.06 -0.12 5.72
CA GLY A 36 0.30 -1.28 5.24
C GLY A 36 1.17 -2.49 4.91
N GLN A 37 0.59 -3.43 4.15
CA GLN A 37 1.23 -4.67 3.73
C GLN A 37 1.12 -4.85 2.21
N TRP A 38 2.22 -5.28 1.61
CA TRP A 38 2.25 -5.72 0.21
C TRP A 38 1.76 -7.16 0.11
N ILE A 39 0.86 -7.40 -0.85
CA ILE A 39 0.25 -8.70 -1.11
C ILE A 39 0.35 -8.97 -2.61
N GLU A 40 1.04 -10.04 -2.98
CA GLU A 40 0.98 -10.62 -4.32
C GLU A 40 -0.38 -11.30 -4.50
N ARG A 41 -1.05 -11.06 -5.63
CA ARG A 41 -2.36 -11.64 -5.94
C ARG A 41 -2.24 -12.70 -7.02
N GLU A 42 -3.15 -13.66 -6.99
CA GLU A 42 -3.24 -14.75 -7.98
C GLU A 42 -3.53 -14.25 -9.41
N ASP A 43 -4.09 -13.04 -9.55
CA ASP A 43 -4.39 -12.41 -10.84
C ASP A 43 -3.18 -11.69 -11.48
N GLY A 44 -1.99 -11.83 -10.88
CA GLY A 44 -0.75 -11.21 -11.37
C GLY A 44 -0.57 -9.74 -10.97
N TYR A 45 -1.53 -9.16 -10.25
CA TYR A 45 -1.41 -7.82 -9.67
C TYR A 45 -0.81 -7.86 -8.27
N TRP A 46 -0.40 -6.69 -7.80
CA TRP A 46 0.09 -6.46 -6.44
C TRP A 46 -0.81 -5.47 -5.71
N ALA A 47 -1.01 -5.67 -4.42
CA ALA A 47 -1.82 -4.79 -3.59
C ALA A 47 -1.02 -4.21 -2.41
N LEU A 48 -1.09 -2.90 -2.21
CA LEU A 48 -0.74 -2.28 -0.93
C LEU A 48 -2.03 -2.15 -0.10
N ARG A 49 -2.12 -2.94 0.98
CA ARG A 49 -3.26 -2.94 1.88
C ARG A 49 -2.96 -2.10 3.12
N ILE A 50 -3.63 -0.97 3.26
CA ILE A 50 -3.50 -0.07 4.41
C ILE A 50 -4.69 -0.32 5.35
N THR A 51 -4.38 -0.67 6.59
CA THR A 51 -5.34 -0.88 7.68
C THR A 51 -5.19 0.22 8.73
N GLY A 52 -6.21 0.42 9.56
CA GLY A 52 -6.12 1.34 10.70
C GLY A 52 -6.08 2.82 10.31
N LEU A 53 -6.83 3.21 9.28
CA LEU A 53 -7.01 4.62 8.93
C LEU A 53 -7.39 5.42 10.19
N PRO A 54 -6.80 6.62 10.40
CA PRO A 54 -7.30 7.52 11.42
C PRO A 54 -8.78 7.78 11.16
N LYS A 55 -9.59 7.74 12.23
CA LYS A 55 -11.01 8.07 12.17
C LYS A 55 -11.20 9.55 11.89
#